data_AF-A0A835GFZ2-F1
#
_entry.id   AF-A0A835GFZ2-F1
#
_cell.length_a   1.000
_cell.length_b   1.000
_cell.length_c   1.000
_cell.angle_alpha   90.00
_cell.angle_beta   90.00
_cell.angle_gamma   90.00
#
_symmetry.space_group_name_H-M   'P 1'
#
loop_
_entity.id
_entity.type
_entity.pdbx_description
1 polymer ?
#
loop_
_entity_poly.entity_id
_entity_poly.type
_entity_poly.pdbx_seq_one_letter_code
_entity_poly.pdbx_strand_id
1 'polypeptide(L)'
;MYPRCGSNGSIQNIHQTPSSSNQNTEDEDDSGDNKASALSFKERRREAHTQAEQKRRDAIKKGYDSLQELVPTCQQTDASGYKPSKAAVLQKSIDYIQYLLQQRRRQEDERNALRKDVVALRIMQANYEQIVKAQHSVPGHNEQRLTDQDKFKVFQGIMDKLFESFESVPTNNFAEFSAGVFNWLEEYCKPQSLRTMVHGVLREQSYTP
;
A
#
# COMPACT_ATOMS: atom_id res chain seq x y z
N MET A 1 28.30 36.02 -9.38
CA MET A 1 27.55 37.26 -9.72
C MET A 1 26.07 36.93 -9.71
N TYR A 2 25.34 37.49 -8.73
CA TYR A 2 23.87 37.62 -8.67
C TYR A 2 23.40 38.66 -9.73
N PRO A 3 22.07 38.87 -10.05
CA PRO A 3 20.95 38.72 -9.11
C PRO A 3 19.56 38.26 -9.59
N ARG A 4 18.85 37.80 -8.56
CA ARG A 4 17.43 37.80 -8.17
C ARG A 4 16.53 38.93 -8.73
N CYS A 5 15.30 38.57 -9.09
CA CYS A 5 14.05 39.36 -9.00
C CYS A 5 12.88 38.35 -9.09
N GLY A 6 11.73 38.43 -8.41
CA GLY A 6 11.11 39.39 -7.51
C GLY A 6 9.70 38.88 -7.20
N SER A 7 9.23 39.13 -5.97
CA SER A 7 7.89 38.80 -5.47
C SER A 7 6.77 39.57 -6.18
N ASN A 8 5.57 38.97 -6.27
CA ASN A 8 4.33 39.48 -5.65
C ASN A 8 3.09 38.76 -6.18
N GLY A 9 2.31 38.16 -5.28
CA GLY A 9 1.01 37.58 -5.55
C GLY A 9 0.18 37.53 -4.27
N SER A 10 -0.15 38.73 -3.77
CA SER A 10 -1.07 38.93 -2.65
C SER A 10 -2.50 38.83 -3.17
N ILE A 11 -3.27 37.84 -2.72
CA ILE A 11 -4.74 37.87 -2.79
C ILE A 11 -5.25 37.70 -1.36
N GLN A 12 -5.55 38.83 -0.74
CA GLN A 12 -6.32 38.93 0.49
C GLN A 12 -7.75 38.49 0.16
N ASN A 13 -8.23 37.42 0.78
CA ASN A 13 -9.65 37.10 0.78
C ASN A 13 -10.26 37.59 2.09
N ILE A 14 -11.13 38.58 1.94
CA ILE A 14 -11.86 39.29 2.98
C ILE A 14 -12.96 38.37 3.50
N HIS A 15 -12.83 37.86 4.71
CA HIS A 15 -14.00 37.45 5.49
C HIS A 15 -13.91 38.12 6.85
N GLN A 16 -14.74 39.15 6.97
CA GLN A 16 -14.89 40.01 8.13
C GLN A 16 -15.36 39.18 9.32
N THR A 17 -14.56 39.16 10.37
CA THR A 17 -15.02 38.88 11.73
C THR A 17 -15.83 40.10 12.19
N PRO A 18 -17.04 39.95 12.75
CA PRO A 18 -17.68 41.07 13.41
C PRO A 18 -16.93 41.31 14.72
N SER A 19 -16.06 42.32 14.72
CA SER A 19 -15.51 42.90 15.94
C SER A 19 -16.67 43.43 16.77
N SER A 20 -16.88 42.83 17.94
CA SER A 20 -17.78 43.30 18.98
C SER A 20 -17.36 44.69 19.43
N SER A 21 -17.98 45.71 18.83
CA SER A 21 -17.88 47.10 19.27
C SER A 21 -18.84 47.25 20.45
N ASN A 22 -18.30 47.32 21.67
CA ASN A 22 -19.05 47.74 22.84
C ASN A 22 -19.40 49.22 22.69
N GLN A 23 -20.57 49.52 22.12
CA GLN A 23 -21.17 50.85 22.20
C GLN A 23 -21.93 50.93 23.53
N ASN A 24 -21.26 51.47 24.55
CA ASN A 24 -21.95 52.10 25.66
C ASN A 24 -22.55 53.41 25.12
N THR A 25 -23.87 53.43 24.94
CA THR A 25 -24.64 54.65 24.82
C THR A 25 -25.28 54.88 26.18
N GLU A 26 -24.66 55.78 26.94
CA GLU A 26 -25.26 56.44 28.09
C GLU A 26 -25.95 57.68 27.52
N ASP A 27 -27.29 57.75 27.61
CA ASP A 27 -28.04 59.00 27.58
C ASP A 27 -29.35 58.76 28.36
N GLU A 28 -29.62 59.67 29.28
CA GLU A 28 -30.65 59.59 30.31
C GLU A 28 -32.03 60.10 29.88
N ASP A 29 -33.03 59.55 30.58
CA ASP A 29 -34.32 60.12 31.01
C ASP A 29 -35.62 59.90 30.20
N ASP A 30 -36.67 59.68 31.00
CA ASP A 30 -38.13 59.75 30.76
C ASP A 30 -38.99 58.46 30.65
N SER A 31 -40.03 58.47 31.51
CA SER A 31 -41.24 57.64 31.64
C SER A 31 -41.13 56.20 32.17
N GLY A 32 -41.54 56.05 33.43
CA GLY A 32 -41.45 54.85 34.29
C GLY A 32 -42.21 53.58 33.89
N ASP A 33 -42.73 53.50 32.66
CA ASP A 33 -43.37 52.29 32.11
C ASP A 33 -42.42 51.49 31.18
N ASN A 34 -41.35 52.12 30.68
CA ASN A 34 -40.36 51.52 29.77
C ASN A 34 -39.20 50.78 30.48
N LYS A 35 -39.12 50.84 31.81
CA LYS A 35 -38.05 50.17 32.56
C LYS A 35 -38.20 48.65 32.53
N ALA A 36 -39.43 48.13 32.58
CA ALA A 36 -39.70 46.69 32.53
C ALA A 36 -39.40 46.08 31.14
N SER A 37 -39.74 46.79 30.06
CA SER A 37 -39.46 46.37 28.68
C SER A 37 -37.96 46.40 28.35
N ALA A 38 -37.23 47.44 28.79
CA ALA A 38 -35.78 47.52 28.65
C ALA A 38 -35.03 46.44 29.46
N LEU A 39 -35.52 46.12 30.67
CA LEU A 39 -34.99 45.02 31.49
C LEU A 39 -35.23 43.66 30.81
N SER A 40 -36.42 43.42 30.26
CA SER A 40 -36.75 42.22 29.49
C SER A 40 -35.88 42.06 28.23
N PHE A 41 -35.58 43.17 27.52
CA PHE A 41 -34.69 43.15 26.37
C PHE A 41 -33.24 42.81 26.76
N LYS A 42 -32.73 43.40 27.86
CA LYS A 42 -31.39 43.11 28.40
C LYS A 42 -31.28 41.66 28.88
N GLU A 43 -32.37 41.10 29.42
CA GLU A 43 -32.48 39.70 29.81
C GLU A 43 -32.47 38.77 28.60
N ARG A 44 -33.31 39.03 27.58
CA ARG A 44 -33.31 38.29 26.31
C ARG A 44 -31.94 38.28 25.64
N ARG A 45 -31.23 39.42 25.66
CA ARG A 45 -29.85 39.51 25.10
C ARG A 45 -28.87 38.64 25.89
N ARG A 46 -28.99 38.59 27.23
CA ARG A 46 -28.17 37.72 28.08
C ARG A 46 -28.45 36.24 27.80
N GLU A 47 -29.72 35.85 27.68
CA GLU A 47 -30.11 34.48 27.35
C GLU A 47 -29.57 34.05 25.99
N ALA A 48 -29.72 34.88 24.96
CA ALA A 48 -29.18 34.59 23.63
C ALA A 48 -27.66 34.44 23.65
N HIS A 49 -26.94 35.28 24.40
CA HIS A 49 -25.50 35.17 24.57
C HIS A 49 -25.10 33.86 25.27
N THR A 50 -25.79 33.47 26.34
CA THR A 50 -25.56 32.20 27.05
C THR A 50 -25.82 31.00 26.15
N GLN A 51 -26.91 31.02 25.37
CA GLN A 51 -27.23 29.95 24.41
C GLN A 51 -26.16 29.82 23.31
N ALA A 52 -25.69 30.95 22.77
CA ALA A 52 -24.63 30.96 21.77
C ALA A 52 -23.32 30.37 22.31
N GLU A 53 -22.93 30.73 23.54
CA GLU A 53 -21.72 30.20 24.18
C GLU A 53 -21.87 28.71 24.54
N GLN A 54 -23.06 28.27 24.97
CA GLN A 54 -23.32 26.85 25.20
C GLN A 54 -23.15 26.04 23.90
N LYS A 55 -23.76 26.51 22.80
CA LYS A 55 -23.62 25.88 21.48
C LYS A 55 -22.15 25.81 21.04
N ARG A 56 -21.37 26.88 21.28
CA ARG A 56 -19.92 26.89 21.01
C ARG A 56 -19.18 25.84 21.85
N ARG A 57 -19.49 25.73 23.14
CA ARG A 57 -18.89 24.73 24.04
C ARG A 57 -19.23 23.31 23.64
N ASP A 58 -20.47 23.05 23.24
CA ASP A 58 -20.91 21.73 22.78
C ASP A 58 -20.21 21.33 21.48
N ALA A 59 -20.01 22.27 20.55
CA ALA A 59 -19.24 22.04 19.33
C ALA A 59 -17.77 21.72 19.64
N ILE A 60 -17.14 22.43 20.57
CA ILE A 60 -15.76 22.14 21.02
C ILE A 60 -15.69 20.76 21.67
N LYS A 61 -16.64 20.43 22.55
CA LYS A 61 -16.70 19.13 23.21
C LYS A 61 -16.79 17.99 22.19
N LYS A 62 -17.69 18.11 21.21
CA LYS A 62 -17.80 17.14 20.11
C LYS A 62 -16.48 17.01 19.33
N GLY A 63 -15.76 18.11 19.10
CA GLY A 63 -14.45 18.08 18.47
C GLY A 63 -13.40 17.30 19.28
N TYR A 64 -13.42 17.41 20.61
CA TYR A 64 -12.55 16.60 21.48
C TYR A 64 -12.91 15.12 21.44
N ASP A 65 -14.21 14.79 21.46
CA ASP A 65 -14.68 13.40 21.38
C ASP A 65 -14.21 12.76 20.06
N SER A 66 -14.34 13.46 18.92
CA SER A 66 -13.81 12.99 17.63
C SER A 66 -12.29 12.87 17.58
N LEU A 67 -11.55 13.78 18.23
CA LEU A 67 -10.09 13.67 18.32
C LEU A 67 -9.67 12.42 19.11
N GLN A 68 -10.37 12.10 20.20
CA GLN A 68 -10.09 10.90 20.98
C GLN A 68 -10.33 9.62 20.16
N GLU A 69 -11.36 9.61 19.31
CA GLU A 69 -11.62 8.50 18.39
C GLU A 69 -10.56 8.39 17.28
N LEU A 70 -10.04 9.50 16.74
CA LEU A 70 -9.07 9.45 15.65
C LEU A 70 -7.63 9.13 16.11
N VAL A 71 -7.31 9.40 17.37
CA VAL A 71 -5.95 9.26 17.92
C VAL A 71 -5.85 7.93 18.69
N PRO A 72 -5.14 6.91 18.19
CA PRO A 72 -5.13 5.57 18.79
C PRO A 72 -4.61 5.54 20.24
N THR A 73 -3.70 6.45 20.59
CA THR A 73 -3.15 6.58 21.94
C THR A 73 -4.13 7.22 22.93
N CYS A 74 -5.20 7.87 22.46
CA CYS A 74 -6.31 8.33 23.27
C CYS A 74 -7.31 7.20 23.54
N GLN A 75 -7.58 6.34 22.56
CA GLN A 75 -8.48 5.19 22.74
C GLN A 75 -7.94 4.15 23.73
N GLN A 76 -6.61 3.93 23.76
CA GLN A 76 -5.99 2.98 24.70
C GLN A 76 -6.25 3.32 26.17
N THR A 77 -6.50 4.59 26.50
CA THR A 77 -6.85 5.01 27.87
C THR A 77 -8.31 4.75 28.24
N ASP A 78 -9.20 4.52 27.27
CA ASP A 78 -10.60 4.17 27.57
C ASP A 78 -10.73 2.74 28.12
N ALA A 79 -9.80 1.84 27.79
CA ALA A 79 -9.74 0.48 28.34
C ALA A 79 -9.42 0.43 29.84
N SER A 80 -8.80 1.48 30.40
CA SER A 80 -8.54 1.60 31.85
C SER A 80 -9.61 2.43 32.58
N GLY A 81 -10.65 2.88 31.86
CA GLY A 81 -11.72 3.73 32.42
C GLY A 81 -11.30 5.17 32.74
N TYR A 82 -10.05 5.56 32.44
CA TYR A 82 -9.52 6.90 32.73
C TYR A 82 -9.60 7.79 31.49
N LYS A 83 -10.51 8.76 31.50
CA LYS A 83 -10.66 9.72 30.39
C LYS A 83 -9.46 10.68 30.35
N PRO A 84 -8.73 10.77 29.22
CA PRO A 84 -7.58 11.67 29.11
C PRO A 84 -8.01 13.13 29.22
N SER A 85 -7.19 13.95 29.90
CA SER A 85 -7.45 15.38 30.03
C SER A 85 -7.40 16.08 28.67
N LYS A 86 -8.06 17.24 28.53
CA LYS A 86 -8.05 18.03 27.27
C LYS A 86 -6.63 18.33 26.79
N ALA A 87 -5.74 18.70 27.71
CA ALA A 87 -4.32 18.95 27.39
C ALA A 87 -3.63 17.67 26.88
N ALA A 88 -3.89 16.52 27.51
CA ALA A 88 -3.34 15.24 27.08
C ALA A 88 -3.85 14.82 25.69
N VAL A 89 -5.14 15.03 25.39
CA VAL A 89 -5.70 14.76 24.05
C VAL A 89 -5.00 15.59 22.99
N LEU A 90 -4.82 16.90 23.23
CA LEU A 90 -4.13 17.77 22.29
C LEU A 90 -2.67 17.34 22.07
N GLN A 91 -1.93 17.03 23.14
CA GLN A 91 -0.54 16.59 23.03
C GLN A 91 -0.43 15.27 22.26
N LYS A 92 -1.23 14.27 22.62
CA LYS A 92 -1.28 12.98 21.91
C LYS A 92 -1.64 13.15 20.43
N SER A 93 -2.52 14.11 20.11
CA SER A 93 -2.88 14.44 18.73
C SER A 93 -1.70 15.03 17.96
N ILE A 94 -0.93 15.93 18.56
CA ILE A 94 0.27 16.52 17.95
C ILE A 94 1.30 15.43 17.67
N ASP A 95 1.58 14.58 18.66
CA ASP A 95 2.54 13.48 18.53
C ASP A 95 2.11 12.51 17.42
N TYR A 96 0.81 12.22 17.34
CA TYR A 96 0.27 11.34 16.29
C TYR A 96 0.36 11.96 14.90
N ILE A 97 0.09 13.27 14.74
CA ILE A 97 0.30 13.98 13.47
C ILE A 97 1.79 13.92 13.07
N GLN A 98 2.72 14.18 13.99
CA GLN A 98 4.15 14.08 13.71
C GLN A 98 4.56 12.67 13.28
N TYR A 99 4.03 11.65 13.97
CA TYR A 99 4.21 10.25 13.59
C TYR A 99 3.70 9.98 12.17
N LEU A 100 2.48 10.40 11.83
CA LEU A 100 1.91 10.22 10.49
C LEU A 100 2.73 10.93 9.41
N LEU A 101 3.24 12.14 9.69
CA LEU A 101 4.11 12.88 8.78
C LEU A 101 5.43 12.13 8.52
N GLN A 102 6.02 11.55 9.57
CA GLN A 102 7.23 10.73 9.44
C GLN A 102 6.96 9.43 8.67
N GLN A 103 5.84 8.76 8.95
CA GLN A 103 5.43 7.55 8.22
C GLN A 103 5.20 7.83 6.74
N ARG A 104 4.51 8.93 6.42
CA ARG A 104 4.30 9.36 5.04
C ARG A 104 5.62 9.61 4.31
N ARG A 105 6.57 10.30 4.97
CA ARG A 105 7.91 10.55 4.41
C ARG A 105 8.63 9.23 4.13
N ARG A 106 8.65 8.31 5.10
CA ARG A 106 9.28 6.98 4.95
C ARG A 106 8.71 6.20 3.75
N GLN A 107 7.38 6.15 3.63
CA GLN A 107 6.71 5.47 2.51
C GLN A 107 7.03 6.15 1.17
N GLU A 108 7.12 7.48 1.14
CA GLU A 108 7.49 8.22 -0.06
C GLU A 108 8.94 7.94 -0.49
N ASP A 109 9.87 7.90 0.46
CA ASP A 109 11.28 7.56 0.21
C ASP A 109 11.41 6.12 -0.33
N GLU A 110 10.73 5.16 0.29
CA GLU A 110 10.72 3.76 -0.16
C GLU A 110 10.09 3.61 -1.56
N ARG A 111 8.95 4.26 -1.82
CA ARG A 111 8.34 4.31 -3.15
C ARG A 111 9.30 4.88 -4.20
N ASN A 112 10.03 5.94 -3.85
CA ASN A 112 10.99 6.57 -4.75
C ASN A 112 12.21 5.66 -5.01
N ALA A 113 12.68 4.91 -4.01
CA ALA A 113 13.73 3.91 -4.17
C ALA A 113 13.28 2.78 -5.11
N LEU A 114 12.12 2.18 -4.85
CA LEU A 114 11.56 1.12 -5.70
C LEU A 114 11.35 1.57 -7.15
N ARG A 115 10.93 2.82 -7.37
CA ARG A 115 10.83 3.39 -8.73
C ARG A 115 12.18 3.46 -9.44
N LYS A 116 13.25 3.82 -8.72
CA LYS A 116 14.61 3.82 -9.29
C LYS A 116 15.06 2.40 -9.64
N ASP A 117 14.79 1.43 -8.78
CA ASP A 117 15.13 0.03 -9.03
C ASP A 117 14.41 -0.52 -10.27
N VAL A 118 13.12 -0.22 -10.43
CA VAL A 118 12.36 -0.60 -11.62
C VAL A 118 12.98 -0.01 -12.89
N VAL A 119 13.39 1.25 -12.85
CA VAL A 119 14.04 1.89 -14.01
C VAL A 119 15.39 1.23 -14.30
N ALA A 120 16.20 0.98 -13.27
CA ALA A 120 17.49 0.31 -13.42
C ALA A 120 17.35 -1.10 -14.01
N LEU A 121 16.40 -1.90 -13.49
CA LEU A 121 16.12 -3.24 -14.00
C LEU A 121 15.63 -3.23 -15.45
N ARG A 122 14.79 -2.25 -15.83
CA ARG A 122 14.37 -2.08 -17.23
C ARG A 122 15.53 -1.75 -18.16
N ILE A 123 16.46 -0.91 -17.71
CA ILE A 123 17.69 -0.61 -18.46
C ILE A 123 18.53 -1.88 -18.60
N MET A 124 18.72 -2.65 -17.53
CA MET A 124 19.47 -3.91 -17.58
C MET A 124 18.82 -4.91 -18.53
N GLN A 125 17.51 -5.09 -18.45
CA GLN A 125 16.74 -5.95 -19.36
C GLN A 125 16.98 -5.54 -20.82
N ALA A 126 16.83 -4.26 -21.15
CA ALA A 126 17.04 -3.76 -22.51
C ALA A 126 18.47 -4.03 -23.02
N ASN A 127 19.48 -3.88 -22.16
CA ASN A 127 20.86 -4.23 -22.50
C ASN A 127 21.04 -5.73 -22.77
N TYR A 128 20.48 -6.60 -21.92
CA TYR A 128 20.54 -8.05 -22.15
C TYR A 128 19.82 -8.47 -23.43
N GLU A 129 18.65 -7.90 -23.72
CA GLU A 129 17.93 -8.15 -24.96
C GLU A 129 18.73 -7.76 -26.20
N GLN A 130 19.47 -6.64 -26.14
CA GLN A 130 20.36 -6.24 -27.22
C GLN A 130 21.52 -7.21 -27.41
N ILE A 131 22.16 -7.66 -26.33
CA ILE A 131 23.25 -8.66 -26.38
C ILE A 131 22.73 -9.97 -26.99
N VAL A 132 21.57 -10.46 -26.54
CA VAL A 132 20.94 -11.68 -27.07
C VAL A 132 20.65 -11.53 -28.56
N LYS A 133 20.06 -10.41 -28.99
CA LYS A 133 19.81 -10.13 -30.42
C LYS A 133 21.10 -10.08 -31.24
N ALA A 134 22.14 -9.44 -30.72
CA ALA A 134 23.45 -9.37 -31.38
C ALA A 134 24.05 -10.76 -31.53
N GLN A 135 24.01 -11.61 -30.50
CA GLN A 135 24.45 -13.00 -30.56
C GLN A 135 23.65 -13.83 -31.57
N HIS A 136 22.34 -13.62 -31.68
CA HIS A 136 21.49 -14.26 -32.70
C HIS A 136 21.78 -13.78 -34.13
N SER A 137 22.27 -12.55 -34.28
CA SER A 137 22.60 -11.95 -35.58
C SER A 137 24.00 -12.29 -36.11
N VAL A 138 24.85 -12.95 -35.32
CA VAL A 138 26.15 -13.44 -35.79
C VAL A 138 25.92 -14.68 -36.69
N PRO A 139 26.19 -14.59 -38.02
CA PRO A 139 26.08 -15.74 -38.91
C PRO A 139 27.12 -16.79 -38.49
N GLY A 140 26.66 -17.95 -38.01
CA GLY A 140 27.52 -19.07 -37.58
C GLY A 140 27.26 -19.60 -36.16
N HIS A 141 26.48 -18.91 -35.32
CA HIS A 141 26.13 -19.43 -33.98
C HIS A 141 24.72 -20.05 -33.88
N ASN A 142 23.92 -19.95 -34.95
CA ASN A 142 22.58 -20.52 -35.02
C ASN A 142 22.57 -22.04 -35.28
N GLU A 143 23.68 -22.65 -35.70
CA GLU A 143 23.75 -24.11 -35.93
C GLU A 143 23.78 -24.93 -34.62
N GLN A 144 24.08 -24.32 -33.47
CA GLN A 144 24.23 -25.06 -32.20
C GLN A 144 23.02 -24.98 -31.26
N ARG A 145 21.97 -24.21 -31.58
CA ARG A 145 20.79 -24.08 -30.71
C ARG A 145 19.67 -25.00 -31.20
N LEU A 146 19.45 -26.09 -30.45
CA LEU A 146 18.26 -26.93 -30.58
C LEU A 146 17.00 -26.06 -30.54
N THR A 147 16.11 -26.23 -31.52
CA THR A 147 14.85 -25.49 -31.55
C THR A 147 13.99 -25.89 -30.34
N ASP A 148 13.06 -25.04 -29.92
CA ASP A 148 12.13 -25.41 -28.85
C ASP A 148 11.25 -26.61 -29.26
N GLN A 149 11.04 -26.80 -30.56
CA GLN A 149 10.39 -27.98 -31.12
C GLN A 149 11.23 -29.25 -30.92
N ASP A 150 12.55 -29.18 -31.09
CA ASP A 150 13.45 -30.31 -30.83
C ASP A 150 13.49 -30.66 -29.34
N LYS A 151 13.55 -29.64 -28.47
CA LYS A 151 13.47 -29.84 -27.02
C LYS A 151 12.15 -30.51 -26.62
N PHE A 152 11.04 -30.08 -27.21
CA PHE A 152 9.72 -30.66 -26.94
C PHE A 152 9.65 -32.13 -27.40
N LYS A 153 10.16 -32.47 -28.59
CA LYS A 153 10.23 -33.85 -29.07
C LYS A 153 11.07 -34.75 -28.15
N VAL A 154 12.18 -34.24 -27.64
CA VAL A 154 13.03 -34.97 -26.69
C VAL A 154 12.30 -35.17 -25.35
N PHE A 155 11.67 -34.13 -24.82
CA PHE A 155 10.87 -34.23 -23.59
C PHE A 155 9.73 -35.24 -23.75
N GLN A 156 8.99 -35.16 -24.85
CA GLN A 156 7.91 -36.08 -25.17
C GLN A 156 8.42 -37.52 -25.21
N GLY A 157 9.50 -37.80 -25.94
CA GLY A 157 10.06 -39.15 -26.02
C GLY A 157 10.53 -39.70 -24.66
N ILE A 158 11.06 -38.84 -23.77
CA ILE A 158 11.40 -39.25 -22.40
C ILE A 158 10.14 -39.60 -21.60
N MET A 159 9.11 -38.76 -21.68
CA MET A 159 7.85 -38.98 -20.96
C MET A 159 7.13 -40.24 -21.45
N ASP A 160 7.10 -40.50 -22.75
CA ASP A 160 6.49 -41.70 -23.33
C ASP A 160 7.19 -42.97 -22.83
N LYS A 161 8.53 -43.00 -22.83
CA LYS A 161 9.31 -44.14 -22.30
C LYS A 161 9.11 -44.35 -20.80
N LEU A 162 9.01 -43.27 -20.02
CA LEU A 162 8.72 -43.37 -18.59
C LEU A 162 7.31 -43.91 -18.35
N PHE A 163 6.33 -43.43 -19.12
CA PHE A 163 4.95 -43.90 -19.02
C PHE A 163 4.82 -45.38 -19.38
N GLU A 164 5.41 -45.82 -20.51
CA GLU A 164 5.46 -47.24 -20.90
C GLU A 164 6.07 -48.10 -19.79
N SER A 165 7.17 -47.65 -19.17
CA SER A 165 7.79 -48.39 -18.07
C SER A 165 6.91 -48.44 -16.81
N PHE A 166 6.08 -47.42 -16.59
CA PHE A 166 5.19 -47.33 -15.43
C PHE A 166 3.99 -48.27 -15.55
N GLU A 167 3.55 -48.63 -16.76
CA GLU A 167 2.46 -49.61 -16.97
C GLU A 167 2.77 -51.00 -16.38
N SER A 168 4.05 -51.29 -16.11
CA SER A 168 4.47 -52.51 -15.42
C SER A 168 4.20 -52.51 -13.91
N VAL A 169 3.85 -51.36 -13.32
CA VAL A 169 3.61 -51.22 -11.88
C VAL A 169 2.25 -51.83 -11.51
N PRO A 170 2.20 -52.79 -10.57
CA PRO A 170 0.94 -53.44 -10.18
C PRO A 170 -0.02 -52.47 -9.49
N THR A 171 -1.31 -52.49 -9.87
CA THR A 171 -2.34 -51.58 -9.33
C THR A 171 -3.41 -52.29 -8.50
N ASN A 172 -3.16 -53.51 -8.04
CA ASN A 172 -4.18 -54.37 -7.42
C ASN A 172 -4.65 -53.88 -6.05
N ASN A 173 -3.71 -53.39 -5.22
CA ASN A 173 -3.98 -52.82 -3.92
C ASN A 173 -2.88 -51.82 -3.53
N PHE A 174 -3.12 -51.01 -2.50
CA PHE A 174 -2.19 -49.94 -2.12
C PHE A 174 -0.80 -50.45 -1.69
N ALA A 175 -0.72 -51.61 -1.02
CA ALA A 175 0.55 -52.16 -0.57
C ALA A 175 1.42 -52.63 -1.76
N GLU A 176 0.84 -53.36 -2.70
CA GLU A 176 1.52 -53.78 -3.94
C GLU A 176 1.86 -52.58 -4.84
N PHE A 177 0.93 -51.63 -4.98
CA PHE A 177 1.15 -50.43 -5.78
C PHE A 177 2.29 -49.58 -5.21
N SER A 178 2.27 -49.28 -3.92
CA SER A 178 3.34 -48.50 -3.28
C SER A 178 4.70 -49.19 -3.42
N ALA A 179 4.80 -50.50 -3.14
CA ALA A 179 6.04 -51.25 -3.34
C ALA A 179 6.48 -51.26 -4.82
N GLY A 180 5.55 -51.41 -5.75
CA GLY A 180 5.79 -51.37 -7.19
C GLY A 180 6.30 -50.01 -7.66
N VAL A 181 5.72 -48.91 -7.19
CA VAL A 181 6.18 -47.54 -7.50
C VAL A 181 7.61 -47.31 -6.98
N PHE A 182 7.93 -47.76 -5.76
CA PHE A 182 9.30 -47.64 -5.23
C PHE A 182 10.31 -48.42 -6.07
N ASN A 183 9.98 -49.66 -6.46
CA ASN A 183 10.85 -50.48 -7.31
C ASN A 183 11.04 -49.83 -8.69
N TRP A 184 9.96 -49.32 -9.29
CA TRP A 184 10.00 -48.62 -10.58
C TRP A 184 10.86 -47.34 -10.51
N LEU A 185 10.73 -46.54 -9.46
CA LEU A 185 11.57 -45.35 -9.25
C LEU A 185 13.05 -45.73 -9.16
N GLU A 186 13.37 -46.77 -8.40
CA GLU A 186 14.74 -47.25 -8.21
C GLU A 186 15.36 -47.86 -9.48
N GLU A 187 14.55 -48.37 -10.39
CA GLU A 187 15.01 -49.00 -11.63
C GLU A 187 15.11 -47.99 -12.80
N TYR A 188 14.06 -47.19 -13.01
CA TYR A 188 13.91 -46.35 -14.21
C TYR A 188 14.18 -44.86 -13.99
N CYS A 189 14.03 -44.34 -12.77
CA CYS A 189 14.13 -42.89 -12.48
C CYS A 189 15.47 -42.45 -11.87
N LYS A 190 16.45 -43.35 -11.74
CA LYS A 190 17.80 -42.97 -11.29
C LYS A 190 18.48 -42.02 -12.29
N PRO A 191 19.35 -41.11 -11.83
CA PRO A 191 20.05 -40.18 -12.73
C PRO A 191 20.77 -40.86 -13.90
N GLN A 192 21.34 -42.04 -13.66
CA GLN A 192 22.03 -42.80 -14.70
C GLN A 192 21.06 -43.44 -15.70
N SER A 193 19.95 -44.02 -15.24
CA SER A 193 18.89 -44.58 -16.09
C SER A 193 18.26 -43.50 -16.97
N LEU A 194 17.96 -42.33 -16.38
CA LEU A 194 17.43 -41.17 -17.11
C LEU A 194 18.41 -40.63 -18.15
N ARG A 195 19.72 -40.55 -17.83
CA ARG A 195 20.74 -40.17 -18.83
C ARG A 195 20.78 -41.14 -20.00
N THR A 196 20.76 -42.44 -19.73
CA THR A 196 20.73 -43.47 -20.78
C THR A 196 19.47 -43.34 -21.64
N MET A 197 18.30 -43.10 -21.03
CA MET A 197 17.04 -42.87 -21.71
C MET A 197 17.09 -41.64 -22.61
N VAL A 198 17.57 -40.51 -22.09
CA VAL A 198 17.76 -39.26 -22.87
C VAL A 198 18.67 -39.51 -24.07
N HIS A 199 19.79 -40.22 -23.90
CA HIS A 199 20.68 -40.58 -25.00
C HIS A 199 20.05 -41.54 -26.01
N GLY A 200 19.15 -42.43 -25.57
CA GLY A 200 18.35 -43.29 -26.44
C GLY A 200 17.39 -42.47 -27.31
N VAL A 201 16.58 -41.63 -26.66
CA VAL A 201 15.62 -40.75 -27.34
C VAL A 201 16.32 -39.82 -28.32
N LEU A 202 17.45 -39.22 -27.95
CA LEU A 202 18.24 -38.36 -28.85
C LEU A 202 18.74 -39.11 -30.09
N ARG A 203 19.13 -40.39 -29.95
CA ARG A 203 19.55 -41.22 -31.10
C ARG A 203 18.37 -41.57 -32.00
N GLU A 204 17.23 -41.96 -31.44
CA GLU A 204 16.02 -42.25 -32.20
C GLU A 204 15.54 -41.03 -33.01
N GLN A 205 15.61 -39.85 -32.40
CA GLN A 205 15.26 -38.58 -33.06
C GLN A 205 16.27 -38.20 -34.16
N SER A 206 17.56 -38.54 -34.03
CA SER A 206 18.55 -38.29 -35.09
C SER A 206 18.45 -39.22 -36.31
N TYR A 207 17.65 -40.29 -36.23
CA TYR A 207 17.47 -41.30 -37.28
C TYR A 207 16.12 -41.20 -38.00
N THR A 208 15.32 -40.15 -37.78
CA THR A 208 14.11 -39.91 -38.57
C THR A 208 14.49 -39.30 -39.93
N PRO A 209 14.30 -40.02 -41.07
CA PRO A 209 14.58 -39.49 -42.40
C PRO A 209 13.60 -38.38 -42.82
#